data_AF-A0A8T0X682-F1
#
_entry.id   AF-A0A8T0X682-F1
#
_cell.length_a   1.000
_cell.length_b   1.000
_cell.length_c   1.000
_cell.angle_alpha   90.00
_cell.angle_beta   90.00
_cell.angle_gamma   90.00
#
_symmetry.space_group_name_H-M   'P 1'
#
loop_
_entity.id
_entity.type
_entity.pdbx_description
1 polymer ?
#
loop_
_entity_poly.entity_id
_entity_poly.type
_entity_poly.pdbx_seq_one_letter_code
_entity_poly.pdbx_strand_id
1 'polypeptide(L)'
;MAAAAPPPPPEPDQTLALPDALLLRVLACLPEPHLTGAASLVCRRWTRLAGRLRRRLAVRDWGFVAHRLPYRFPDLADLDLFPASIAAPTAAAPHAAAPLLTCGALSLTLDTSADPPLGACRFLDDDALDRGLAAVAASFPNLRRLSATAAAESGGLMAIAGGCLTLQELELHRCTDLALRPVSAFAHLQILRIVAASPALYGTGEGGGVTDIGLTILAHGCKRLVKLELLGCEGSYDGIAAVGRCCAMLEELTIADHRMDGGWLAALAFCGNLKTLRLQGCSRIDDDPGPAEHLGACLTLESLQLHRCQLRDRRALHALYLVCEGAREIQVQNCWGLEDDMFALVGLCRRVKFLSLERCSLLTTRGLESVITSWSDLQSLEVVSCNKIKDEEITPALSELFSNLKELKWRPDNKSLLAASLVGTGMGKKGRVFFKRILPTHQRIKGKVLKYPAGVTS
;
A
#
# COMPACT_ATOMS: atom_id res chain seq x y z
N MET A 1 0.09 -71.35 2.18
CA MET A 1 0.20 -69.88 2.11
C MET A 1 1.24 -69.56 1.05
N ALA A 2 0.82 -69.04 -0.11
CA ALA A 2 1.75 -68.66 -1.18
C ALA A 2 2.55 -67.42 -0.73
N ALA A 3 3.87 -67.50 -0.79
CA ALA A 3 4.75 -66.37 -0.56
C ALA A 3 4.54 -65.34 -1.68
N ALA A 4 4.20 -64.11 -1.31
CA ALA A 4 4.09 -63.01 -2.26
C ALA A 4 5.44 -62.77 -2.96
N ALA A 5 5.42 -62.69 -4.29
CA ALA A 5 6.61 -62.41 -5.07
C ALA A 5 7.21 -61.04 -4.68
N PRO A 6 8.55 -60.90 -4.66
CA PRO A 6 9.19 -59.63 -4.34
C PRO A 6 8.79 -58.55 -5.36
N PRO A 7 8.63 -57.29 -4.93
CA PRO A 7 8.28 -56.20 -5.83
C PRO A 7 9.34 -56.04 -6.94
N PRO A 8 8.93 -55.67 -8.16
CA PRO A 8 9.87 -55.42 -9.25
C PRO A 8 10.85 -54.29 -8.86
N PRO A 9 12.09 -54.32 -9.37
CA PRO A 9 13.05 -53.25 -9.13
C PRO A 9 12.48 -51.91 -9.62
N PRO A 10 12.76 -50.80 -8.92
CA PRO A 10 12.27 -49.50 -9.33
C PRO A 10 12.78 -49.16 -10.73
N GLU A 11 11.87 -48.68 -11.59
CA GLU A 11 12.24 -48.19 -12.92
C GLU A 11 13.28 -47.06 -12.80
N PRO A 12 14.27 -47.00 -13.72
CA PRO A 12 15.31 -45.98 -13.65
C PRO A 12 14.72 -44.58 -13.84
N ASP A 13 15.12 -43.65 -12.97
CA ASP A 13 14.71 -42.25 -13.06
C ASP A 13 15.23 -41.61 -14.36
N GLN A 14 14.34 -41.46 -15.34
CA GLN A 14 14.67 -40.90 -16.66
C GLN A 14 15.11 -39.43 -16.58
N THR A 15 14.80 -38.74 -15.48
CA THR A 15 15.22 -37.34 -15.29
C THR A 15 16.72 -37.21 -15.06
N LEU A 16 17.39 -38.31 -14.68
CA LEU A 16 18.85 -38.38 -14.58
C LEU A 16 19.53 -38.23 -15.95
N ALA A 17 18.87 -38.62 -17.03
CA ALA A 17 19.41 -38.50 -18.39
C ALA A 17 19.33 -37.07 -18.95
N LEU A 18 18.48 -36.21 -18.38
CA LEU A 18 18.34 -34.82 -18.80
C LEU A 18 19.53 -33.98 -18.30
N PRO A 19 20.16 -33.13 -19.12
CA PRO A 19 21.10 -32.10 -18.65
C PRO A 19 20.44 -31.08 -17.72
N ASP A 20 21.22 -30.48 -16.80
CA ASP A 20 20.73 -29.46 -15.86
C ASP A 20 20.04 -28.28 -16.56
N ALA A 21 20.54 -27.87 -17.73
CA ALA A 21 19.94 -26.78 -18.51
C ALA A 21 18.53 -27.13 -19.03
N LEU A 22 18.32 -28.37 -19.48
CA LEU A 22 17.00 -28.82 -19.94
C LEU A 22 16.06 -29.03 -18.77
N LEU A 23 16.54 -29.64 -17.69
CA LEU A 23 15.75 -29.82 -16.48
C LEU A 23 15.33 -28.47 -15.87
N LEU A 24 16.20 -27.46 -15.89
CA LEU A 24 15.88 -26.11 -15.44
C LEU A 24 14.80 -25.46 -16.31
N ARG A 25 14.82 -25.67 -17.64
CA ARG A 25 13.73 -25.22 -18.54
C ARG A 25 12.42 -25.93 -18.25
N VAL A 26 12.44 -27.23 -17.96
CA VAL A 26 11.26 -27.98 -17.56
C VAL A 26 10.69 -27.44 -16.24
N LEU A 27 11.55 -27.24 -15.24
CA LEU A 27 11.15 -26.67 -13.95
C LEU A 27 10.63 -25.24 -14.09
N ALA A 28 11.16 -24.45 -15.02
CA ALA A 28 10.68 -23.08 -15.29
C ALA A 28 9.25 -23.04 -15.86
N CYS A 29 8.75 -24.14 -16.43
CA CYS A 29 7.38 -24.25 -16.90
C CYS A 29 6.37 -24.59 -15.78
N LEU A 30 6.84 -24.92 -14.57
CA LEU A 30 5.96 -25.25 -13.45
C LEU A 30 5.41 -23.97 -12.79
N PRO A 31 4.09 -23.89 -12.54
CA PRO A 31 3.53 -22.78 -11.78
C PRO A 31 3.98 -22.86 -10.31
N GLU A 32 4.13 -21.72 -9.64
CA GLU A 32 4.10 -21.70 -8.17
C GLU A 32 2.72 -22.22 -7.72
N PRO A 33 2.57 -23.16 -6.76
CA PRO A 33 3.47 -23.61 -5.69
C PRO A 33 4.29 -24.90 -6.00
N HIS A 34 4.16 -25.48 -7.18
CA HIS A 34 4.78 -26.77 -7.51
C HIS A 34 6.31 -26.65 -7.64
N LEU A 35 6.79 -25.53 -8.20
CA LEU A 35 8.21 -25.20 -8.27
C LEU A 35 8.84 -25.03 -6.88
N THR A 36 8.12 -24.37 -5.98
CA THR A 36 8.62 -23.96 -4.66
C THR A 36 8.45 -25.01 -3.58
N GLY A 37 7.51 -25.93 -3.74
CA GLY A 37 7.24 -27.06 -2.84
C GLY A 37 7.64 -28.40 -3.46
N ALA A 38 6.71 -29.05 -4.16
CA ALA A 38 6.81 -30.44 -4.59
C ALA A 38 8.10 -30.75 -5.39
N ALA A 39 8.42 -29.95 -6.42
CA ALA A 39 9.61 -30.17 -7.24
C ALA A 39 10.90 -30.07 -6.40
N SER A 40 10.93 -29.15 -5.44
CA SER A 40 12.10 -28.95 -4.58
C SER A 40 12.33 -30.08 -3.57
N LEU A 41 11.34 -30.95 -3.35
CA LEU A 41 11.39 -32.08 -2.41
C LEU A 41 11.71 -33.42 -3.07
N VAL A 42 11.71 -33.49 -4.42
CA VAL A 42 11.96 -34.74 -5.17
C VAL A 42 13.36 -35.28 -4.89
N CYS A 43 14.40 -34.46 -5.13
CA CYS A 43 15.78 -34.84 -4.86
C CYS A 43 16.68 -33.59 -4.78
N ARG A 44 17.88 -33.73 -4.19
CA ARG A 44 18.85 -32.62 -4.00
C ARG A 44 19.16 -31.85 -5.30
N ARG A 45 19.16 -32.53 -6.45
CA ARG A 45 19.41 -31.92 -7.76
C ARG A 45 18.27 -30.98 -8.16
N TRP A 46 17.02 -31.47 -8.06
CA TRP A 46 15.83 -30.68 -8.33
C TRP A 46 15.69 -29.52 -7.35
N THR A 47 15.96 -29.79 -6.06
CA THR A 47 16.09 -28.78 -5.01
C THR A 47 16.98 -27.66 -5.55
N ARG A 48 18.26 -27.94 -5.84
CA ARG A 48 19.25 -26.96 -6.32
C ARG A 48 18.78 -26.17 -7.54
N LEU A 49 18.32 -26.85 -8.59
CA LEU A 49 17.89 -26.19 -9.83
C LEU A 49 16.64 -25.32 -9.65
N ALA A 50 15.65 -25.78 -8.90
CA ALA A 50 14.46 -24.98 -8.56
C ALA A 50 14.84 -23.70 -7.79
N GLY A 51 15.91 -23.75 -6.99
CA GLY A 51 16.41 -22.57 -6.29
C GLY A 51 16.95 -21.49 -7.23
N ARG A 52 17.57 -21.86 -8.35
CA ARG A 52 18.08 -20.90 -9.35
C ARG A 52 16.98 -20.14 -10.09
N LEU A 53 15.77 -20.68 -10.10
CA LEU A 53 14.61 -20.04 -10.73
C LEU A 53 13.94 -19.01 -9.82
N ARG A 54 14.25 -19.03 -8.51
CA ARG A 54 13.66 -18.06 -7.57
C ARG A 54 14.33 -16.70 -7.72
N ARG A 55 13.50 -15.68 -7.92
CA ARG A 55 13.92 -14.28 -7.98
C ARG A 55 13.59 -13.49 -6.72
N ARG A 56 12.60 -13.95 -5.94
CA ARG A 56 12.13 -13.34 -4.69
C ARG A 56 12.24 -14.31 -3.54
N LEU A 57 12.72 -13.85 -2.38
CA LEU A 57 12.76 -14.66 -1.17
C LEU A 57 12.62 -13.79 0.09
N ALA A 58 11.74 -14.20 1.00
CA ALA A 58 11.74 -13.72 2.39
C ALA A 58 12.46 -14.74 3.28
N VAL A 59 13.49 -14.30 3.98
CA VAL A 59 14.27 -15.12 4.90
C VAL A 59 13.70 -14.95 6.31
N ARG A 60 13.55 -16.06 7.03
CA ARG A 60 13.04 -16.07 8.42
C ARG A 60 14.08 -16.51 9.45
N ASP A 61 15.22 -17.01 8.99
CA ASP A 61 16.31 -17.48 9.84
C ASP A 61 17.61 -16.80 9.39
N TRP A 62 18.18 -15.96 10.24
CA TRP A 62 19.40 -15.22 9.93
C TRP A 62 20.62 -16.12 9.72
N GLY A 63 20.64 -17.30 10.36
CA GLY A 63 21.70 -18.29 10.15
C GLY A 63 21.76 -18.82 8.71
N PHE A 64 20.69 -18.66 7.94
CA PHE A 64 20.65 -19.00 6.52
C PHE A 64 21.39 -18.00 5.63
N VAL A 65 21.43 -16.72 6.03
CA VAL A 65 21.90 -15.58 5.22
C VAL A 65 23.39 -15.70 4.89
N ALA A 66 24.23 -15.97 5.88
CA ALA A 66 25.69 -15.92 5.72
C ALA A 66 26.28 -17.08 4.90
N HIS A 67 25.62 -18.26 4.88
CA HIS A 67 26.29 -19.49 4.39
C HIS A 67 25.51 -20.28 3.35
N ARG A 68 24.17 -20.31 3.40
CA ARG A 68 23.36 -21.21 2.57
C ARG A 68 22.56 -20.46 1.51
N LEU A 69 22.20 -19.20 1.77
CA LEU A 69 21.43 -18.35 0.86
C LEU A 69 22.09 -18.24 -0.53
N PRO A 70 23.40 -17.91 -0.68
CA PRO A 70 24.04 -17.77 -1.99
C PRO A 70 24.09 -19.09 -2.78
N TYR A 71 24.38 -20.19 -2.10
CA TYR A 71 24.46 -21.51 -2.73
C TYR A 71 23.09 -22.01 -3.20
N ARG A 72 22.05 -21.72 -2.43
CA ARG A 72 20.70 -22.22 -2.67
C ARG A 72 19.95 -21.39 -3.72
N PHE A 73 20.13 -20.08 -3.71
CA PHE A 73 19.38 -19.12 -4.51
C PHE A 73 20.32 -18.06 -5.11
N PRO A 74 21.23 -18.42 -6.02
CA PRO A 74 22.28 -17.52 -6.52
C PRO A 74 21.75 -16.35 -7.37
N ASP A 75 20.51 -16.45 -7.83
CA ASP A 75 19.91 -15.65 -8.89
C ASP A 75 18.84 -14.66 -8.36
N LEU A 76 18.89 -14.36 -7.05
CA LEU A 76 17.92 -13.49 -6.38
C LEU A 76 18.02 -12.03 -6.85
N ALA A 77 16.86 -11.43 -7.07
CA ALA A 77 16.68 -10.02 -7.40
C ALA A 77 15.92 -9.26 -6.30
N ASP A 78 15.16 -9.96 -5.47
CA ASP A 78 14.34 -9.40 -4.40
C ASP A 78 14.53 -10.22 -3.12
N LEU A 79 15.04 -9.58 -2.08
CA LEU A 79 15.39 -10.23 -0.83
C LEU A 79 14.81 -9.46 0.34
N ASP A 80 13.99 -10.14 1.13
CA ASP A 80 13.45 -9.62 2.39
C ASP A 80 14.12 -10.33 3.57
N LEU A 81 14.93 -9.60 4.32
CA LEU A 81 15.67 -10.07 5.49
C LEU A 81 15.03 -9.60 6.80
N PHE A 82 14.08 -8.68 6.76
CA PHE A 82 13.50 -8.09 7.97
C PHE A 82 12.91 -9.16 8.91
N PRO A 83 12.12 -10.15 8.44
CA PRO A 83 11.60 -11.20 9.33
C PRO A 83 12.68 -12.02 10.02
N ALA A 84 13.84 -12.26 9.37
CA ALA A 84 14.96 -13.00 9.95
C ALA A 84 15.73 -12.20 11.01
N SER A 85 15.60 -10.88 11.02
CA SER A 85 16.27 -10.01 12.01
C SER A 85 15.65 -10.12 13.41
N ILE A 86 14.47 -10.71 13.51
CA ILE A 86 13.75 -10.91 14.76
C ILE A 86 14.24 -12.23 15.37
N ALA A 87 14.84 -12.15 16.55
CA ALA A 87 15.29 -13.32 17.29
C ALA A 87 14.08 -14.15 17.76
N ALA A 88 14.16 -15.47 17.61
CA ALA A 88 13.12 -16.38 18.09
C ALA A 88 12.98 -16.24 19.63
N PRO A 89 11.74 -16.27 20.18
CA PRO A 89 11.54 -16.23 21.61
C PRO A 89 12.24 -17.44 22.25
N THR A 90 13.13 -17.18 23.20
CA THR A 90 13.76 -18.22 24.02
C THR A 90 12.67 -18.99 24.75
N ALA A 91 12.73 -20.32 24.70
CA ALA A 91 11.71 -21.29 25.14
C ALA A 91 11.26 -21.18 26.62
N ALA A 92 10.58 -20.09 26.98
CA ALA A 92 10.05 -19.82 28.31
C ALA A 92 8.57 -19.38 28.32
N ALA A 93 7.85 -19.48 27.20
CA ALA A 93 6.40 -19.30 27.16
C ALA A 93 5.74 -20.56 26.57
N PRO A 94 5.14 -21.42 27.41
CA PRO A 94 4.35 -22.54 26.92
C PRO A 94 2.99 -22.00 26.46
N HIS A 95 2.59 -22.35 25.24
CA HIS A 95 1.31 -22.02 24.59
C HIS A 95 1.11 -20.59 24.07
N ALA A 96 1.40 -20.39 22.78
CA ALA A 96 0.49 -19.69 21.87
C ALA A 96 0.84 -20.07 20.42
N ALA A 97 -0.15 -20.53 19.65
CA ALA A 97 -0.03 -20.60 18.20
C ALA A 97 0.14 -19.16 17.69
N ALA A 98 1.28 -18.85 17.05
CA ALA A 98 1.63 -17.48 16.67
C ALA A 98 0.63 -16.91 15.63
N PRO A 99 -0.12 -15.84 15.95
CA PRO A 99 -1.01 -15.19 14.99
C PRO A 99 -0.22 -14.38 13.94
N LEU A 100 -0.91 -13.98 12.86
CA LEU A 100 -0.45 -12.99 11.88
C LEU A 100 -0.67 -11.56 12.43
N LEU A 101 0.39 -10.81 12.72
CA LEU A 101 0.33 -9.38 13.02
C LEU A 101 0.48 -8.59 11.71
N THR A 102 -0.65 -8.28 11.07
CA THR A 102 -0.70 -7.25 10.04
C THR A 102 -0.88 -5.89 10.71
N CYS A 103 0.19 -5.11 10.84
CA CYS A 103 0.12 -3.72 11.30
C CYS A 103 0.27 -2.79 10.08
N GLY A 104 -0.84 -2.24 9.60
CA GLY A 104 -0.82 -1.34 8.43
C GLY A 104 -0.28 -2.03 7.16
N ALA A 105 0.77 -1.45 6.56
CA ALA A 105 1.45 -1.97 5.36
C ALA A 105 2.52 -3.04 5.65
N LEU A 106 2.72 -3.42 6.92
CA LEU A 106 3.66 -4.47 7.35
C LEU A 106 2.89 -5.76 7.61
N SER A 107 3.23 -6.84 6.91
CA SER A 107 2.70 -8.18 7.20
C SER A 107 3.77 -8.99 7.94
N LEU A 108 3.58 -9.20 9.24
CA LEU A 108 4.42 -10.06 10.09
C LEU A 108 3.54 -11.09 10.83
N THR A 109 4.13 -12.14 11.40
CA THR A 109 3.42 -13.15 12.21
C THR A 109 3.78 -13.03 13.69
N LEU A 110 3.02 -12.25 14.46
CA LEU A 110 3.19 -12.04 15.90
C LEU A 110 1.82 -11.79 16.60
N ASP A 111 1.79 -11.83 17.93
CA ASP A 111 0.60 -11.77 18.80
C ASP A 111 0.00 -10.36 18.91
N THR A 112 -1.31 -10.23 18.66
CA THR A 112 -2.07 -8.96 18.65
C THR A 112 -2.49 -8.45 20.03
N SER A 113 -2.09 -9.13 21.11
CA SER A 113 -2.44 -8.74 22.48
C SER A 113 -1.39 -7.86 23.20
N ALA A 114 -0.24 -7.59 22.55
CA ALA A 114 0.82 -6.77 23.11
C ALA A 114 0.85 -5.36 22.48
N ASP A 115 0.47 -4.35 23.27
CA ASP A 115 0.91 -2.97 23.05
C ASP A 115 2.40 -2.87 23.41
N PRO A 116 3.33 -2.43 22.52
CA PRO A 116 3.26 -2.24 21.06
C PRO A 116 3.67 -3.51 20.26
N PRO A 117 3.26 -3.64 18.96
CA PRO A 117 3.29 -4.91 18.21
C PRO A 117 4.70 -5.48 17.94
N LEU A 118 5.75 -4.65 17.95
CA LEU A 118 7.14 -5.08 17.80
C LEU A 118 8.04 -4.72 18.99
N GLY A 119 7.56 -3.93 19.96
CA GLY A 119 8.40 -3.56 21.11
C GLY A 119 8.72 -4.71 22.05
N ALA A 120 7.96 -5.80 21.98
CA ALA A 120 8.26 -7.05 22.66
C ALA A 120 9.25 -7.96 21.88
N CYS A 121 9.55 -7.64 20.61
CA CYS A 121 10.45 -8.46 19.80
C CYS A 121 11.91 -8.17 20.15
N ARG A 122 12.66 -9.23 20.41
CA ARG A 122 14.12 -9.15 20.49
C ARG A 122 14.68 -9.18 19.08
N PHE A 123 15.44 -8.16 18.70
CA PHE A 123 16.16 -8.15 17.43
C PHE A 123 17.58 -8.67 17.61
N LEU A 124 18.20 -9.10 16.51
CA LEU A 124 19.63 -9.39 16.46
C LEU A 124 20.45 -8.14 16.77
N ASP A 125 21.66 -8.37 17.25
CA ASP A 125 22.69 -7.34 17.44
C ASP A 125 23.14 -6.76 16.09
N ASP A 126 23.50 -5.47 16.12
CA ASP A 126 23.93 -4.71 14.95
C ASP A 126 25.10 -5.38 14.21
N ASP A 127 26.05 -5.95 14.95
CA ASP A 127 27.19 -6.70 14.40
C ASP A 127 26.77 -7.94 13.58
N ALA A 128 25.76 -8.69 14.05
CA ALA A 128 25.23 -9.83 13.32
C ALA A 128 24.46 -9.40 12.07
N LEU A 129 23.72 -8.28 12.15
CA LEU A 129 23.04 -7.69 11.01
C LEU A 129 24.03 -7.25 9.94
N ASP A 130 25.07 -6.53 10.33
CA ASP A 130 26.09 -6.00 9.43
C ASP A 130 26.89 -7.09 8.71
N ARG A 131 27.29 -8.15 9.43
CA ARG A 131 27.93 -9.32 8.80
C ARG A 131 27.01 -10.00 7.79
N GLY A 132 25.72 -10.09 8.10
CA GLY A 132 24.72 -10.67 7.19
C GLY A 132 24.56 -9.85 5.91
N LEU A 133 24.43 -8.53 6.04
CA LEU A 133 24.35 -7.60 4.91
C LEU A 133 25.63 -7.60 4.07
N ALA A 134 26.81 -7.64 4.68
CA ALA A 134 28.07 -7.75 3.96
C ALA A 134 28.17 -9.06 3.15
N ALA A 135 27.71 -10.18 3.70
CA ALA A 135 27.65 -11.46 2.98
C ALA A 135 26.69 -11.41 1.77
N VAL A 136 25.54 -10.73 1.93
CA VAL A 136 24.57 -10.50 0.85
C VAL A 136 25.19 -9.63 -0.24
N ALA A 137 25.86 -8.53 0.13
CA ALA A 137 26.54 -7.63 -0.79
C ALA A 137 27.57 -8.36 -1.67
N ALA A 138 28.35 -9.26 -1.07
CA ALA A 138 29.34 -10.06 -1.77
C ALA A 138 28.73 -11.13 -2.71
N SER A 139 27.50 -11.56 -2.43
CA SER A 139 26.88 -12.71 -3.11
C SER A 139 25.87 -12.32 -4.18
N PHE A 140 25.25 -11.14 -4.09
CA PHE A 140 24.10 -10.74 -4.91
C PHE A 140 24.30 -9.39 -5.60
N PRO A 141 25.19 -9.29 -6.60
CA PRO A 141 25.43 -8.01 -7.31
C PRO A 141 24.22 -7.53 -8.13
N ASN A 142 23.35 -8.46 -8.53
CA ASN A 142 22.15 -8.20 -9.35
C ASN A 142 20.89 -7.95 -8.51
N LEU A 143 21.04 -7.72 -7.19
CA LEU A 143 19.91 -7.44 -6.31
C LEU A 143 19.26 -6.11 -6.67
N ARG A 144 17.94 -6.12 -6.86
CA ARG A 144 17.12 -4.94 -7.23
C ARG A 144 16.30 -4.39 -6.08
N ARG A 145 15.83 -5.27 -5.19
CA ARG A 145 15.07 -4.92 -4.00
C ARG A 145 15.65 -5.59 -2.76
N LEU A 146 15.81 -4.81 -1.70
CA LEU A 146 16.23 -5.29 -0.38
C LEU A 146 15.28 -4.74 0.69
N SER A 147 14.80 -5.60 1.59
CA SER A 147 14.23 -5.19 2.87
C SER A 147 15.13 -5.67 4.01
N ALA A 148 15.49 -4.78 4.93
CA ALA A 148 16.39 -5.07 6.03
C ALA A 148 16.13 -4.20 7.28
N THR A 149 16.58 -4.68 8.43
CA THR A 149 16.67 -3.84 9.65
C THR A 149 17.92 -2.99 9.58
N ALA A 150 17.76 -1.69 9.81
CA ALA A 150 18.85 -0.74 9.91
C ALA A 150 19.60 -0.92 11.24
N ALA A 151 20.90 -1.21 11.16
CA ALA A 151 21.82 -1.13 12.30
C ALA A 151 22.19 0.34 12.58
N ALA A 152 22.53 0.68 13.84
CA ALA A 152 22.82 2.05 14.26
C ALA A 152 24.11 2.61 13.62
N GLU A 153 25.13 1.77 13.45
CA GLU A 153 26.38 2.07 12.76
C GLU A 153 26.46 1.22 11.50
N SER A 154 26.08 1.78 10.36
CA SER A 154 25.58 1.00 9.23
C SER A 154 26.67 0.59 8.22
N GLY A 155 27.67 -0.15 8.70
CA GLY A 155 28.71 -0.76 7.87
C GLY A 155 28.15 -1.79 6.87
N GLY A 156 27.11 -2.53 7.27
CA GLY A 156 26.42 -3.49 6.42
C GLY A 156 25.69 -2.85 5.24
N LEU A 157 24.98 -1.74 5.47
CA LEU A 157 24.32 -0.99 4.39
C LEU A 157 25.33 -0.35 3.43
N MET A 158 26.47 0.13 3.95
CA MET A 158 27.57 0.59 3.09
C MET A 158 28.10 -0.53 2.19
N ALA A 159 28.24 -1.75 2.73
CA ALA A 159 28.65 -2.91 1.94
C ALA A 159 27.62 -3.20 0.83
N ILE A 160 26.32 -3.16 1.13
CA ILE A 160 25.26 -3.33 0.12
C ILE A 160 25.36 -2.23 -0.94
N ALA A 161 25.53 -0.97 -0.57
CA ALA A 161 25.65 0.12 -1.52
C ALA A 161 26.84 -0.07 -2.49
N GLY A 162 27.96 -0.61 -2.01
CA GLY A 162 29.14 -0.91 -2.82
C GLY A 162 29.04 -2.21 -3.64
N GLY A 163 28.34 -3.23 -3.15
CA GLY A 163 28.25 -4.55 -3.78
C GLY A 163 27.04 -4.73 -4.71
N CYS A 164 25.89 -4.13 -4.37
CA CYS A 164 24.62 -4.28 -5.07
C CYS A 164 24.31 -3.05 -5.94
N LEU A 165 25.11 -2.84 -6.99
CA LEU A 165 25.00 -1.64 -7.85
C LEU A 165 23.70 -1.55 -8.65
N THR A 166 22.94 -2.64 -8.74
CA THR A 166 21.65 -2.66 -9.46
C THR A 166 20.44 -2.40 -8.57
N LEU A 167 20.66 -2.11 -7.27
CA LEU A 167 19.59 -1.89 -6.32
C LEU A 167 18.80 -0.62 -6.64
N GLN A 168 17.48 -0.78 -6.77
CA GLN A 168 16.53 0.29 -7.11
C GLN A 168 15.51 0.52 -6.00
N GLU A 169 15.24 -0.50 -5.20
CA GLU A 169 14.25 -0.46 -4.14
C GLU A 169 14.87 -0.87 -2.80
N LEU A 170 14.70 -0.05 -1.78
CA LEU A 170 15.21 -0.30 -0.45
C LEU A 170 14.11 -0.04 0.58
N GLU A 171 13.85 -1.03 1.42
CA GLU A 171 12.99 -0.92 2.59
C GLU A 171 13.86 -1.10 3.85
N LEU A 172 13.85 -0.09 4.72
CA LEU A 172 14.60 -0.12 5.95
C LEU A 172 13.68 -0.03 7.16
N HIS A 173 13.89 -0.92 8.12
CA HIS A 173 13.16 -0.97 9.37
C HIS A 173 14.01 -0.55 10.55
N ARG A 174 13.36 -0.01 11.59
CA ARG A 174 14.05 0.54 12.78
C ARG A 174 15.08 1.62 12.42
N CYS A 175 14.76 2.46 11.45
CA CYS A 175 15.66 3.53 11.03
C CYS A 175 15.81 4.62 12.07
N THR A 176 17.06 5.03 12.26
CA THR A 176 17.45 6.27 12.94
C THR A 176 18.11 7.21 11.92
N ASP A 177 18.35 8.47 12.28
CA ASP A 177 19.06 9.42 11.42
C ASP A 177 20.43 8.90 10.94
N LEU A 178 21.17 8.22 11.82
CA LEU A 178 22.51 7.70 11.52
C LEU A 178 22.47 6.56 10.50
N ALA A 179 21.43 5.73 10.55
CA ALA A 179 21.22 4.64 9.59
C ALA A 179 20.99 5.12 8.16
N LEU A 180 20.62 6.39 7.97
CA LEU A 180 20.40 6.97 6.64
C LEU A 180 21.70 7.47 5.97
N ARG A 181 22.82 7.55 6.70
CA ARG A 181 24.10 7.98 6.10
C ARG A 181 24.51 7.13 4.90
N PRO A 182 24.49 5.78 4.97
CA PRO A 182 24.84 4.94 3.82
C PRO A 182 23.84 4.97 2.69
N VAL A 183 22.59 5.36 2.96
CA VAL A 183 21.55 5.46 1.92
C VAL A 183 21.96 6.45 0.82
N SER A 184 22.80 7.43 1.16
CA SER A 184 23.38 8.36 0.20
C SER A 184 24.35 7.73 -0.82
N ALA A 185 24.90 6.55 -0.53
CA ALA A 185 25.83 5.86 -1.41
C ALA A 185 25.14 5.04 -2.52
N PHE A 186 23.81 4.88 -2.48
CA PHE A 186 23.06 4.12 -3.48
C PHE A 186 22.82 4.92 -4.75
N ALA A 187 23.62 4.69 -5.79
CA ALA A 187 23.62 5.47 -7.03
C ALA A 187 22.32 5.39 -7.86
N HIS A 188 21.56 4.30 -7.73
CA HIS A 188 20.40 3.99 -8.58
C HIS A 188 19.07 3.81 -7.83
N LEU A 189 19.03 4.23 -6.56
CA LEU A 189 17.85 4.09 -5.73
C LEU A 189 16.70 4.97 -6.25
N GLN A 190 15.56 4.34 -6.53
CA GLN A 190 14.35 4.98 -7.05
C GLN A 190 13.19 4.91 -6.07
N ILE A 191 13.11 3.83 -5.28
CA ILE A 191 12.05 3.61 -4.31
C ILE A 191 12.69 3.38 -2.95
N LEU A 192 12.32 4.22 -1.98
CA LEU A 192 12.81 4.12 -0.62
C LEU A 192 11.63 4.13 0.34
N ARG A 193 11.58 3.12 1.21
CA ARG A 193 10.59 3.00 2.27
C ARG A 193 11.30 2.94 3.61
N ILE A 194 10.96 3.86 4.49
CA ILE A 194 11.60 4.03 5.79
C ILE A 194 10.57 3.77 6.86
N VAL A 195 10.88 2.85 7.76
CA VAL A 195 10.14 2.62 9.00
C VAL A 195 11.03 3.07 10.14
N ALA A 196 10.74 4.25 10.67
CA ALA A 196 11.51 4.84 11.76
C ALA A 196 11.45 3.97 13.02
N ALA A 197 12.52 4.00 13.81
CA ALA A 197 12.55 3.43 15.16
C ALA A 197 11.73 4.32 16.10
N SER A 198 10.40 4.26 15.97
CA SER A 198 9.50 5.02 16.83
C SER A 198 9.09 4.21 18.06
N PRO A 199 8.93 4.85 19.23
CA PRO A 199 8.38 4.23 20.44
C PRO A 199 7.02 3.55 20.21
N ALA A 200 6.18 4.09 19.34
CA ALA A 200 4.86 3.52 19.04
C ALA A 200 4.95 2.17 18.31
N LEU A 201 5.97 1.97 17.47
CA LEU A 201 6.15 0.73 16.73
C LEU A 201 7.03 -0.27 17.48
N TYR A 202 8.11 0.21 18.09
CA TYR A 202 9.18 -0.64 18.67
C TYR A 202 9.36 -0.50 20.18
N GLY A 203 8.51 0.25 20.90
CA GLY A 203 8.56 0.36 22.37
C GLY A 203 9.87 0.90 22.94
N THR A 204 10.73 1.48 22.10
CA THR A 204 12.02 2.05 22.51
C THR A 204 11.81 3.34 23.30
N GLY A 205 12.60 3.57 24.35
CA GLY A 205 12.62 4.83 25.09
C GLY A 205 12.94 6.03 24.19
N GLU A 206 12.59 7.23 24.67
CA GLU A 206 12.65 8.50 23.93
C GLU A 206 13.94 8.71 23.13
N GLY A 207 13.78 9.20 21.89
CA GLY A 207 14.88 9.74 21.07
C GLY A 207 15.60 8.69 20.23
N GLY A 208 15.11 8.46 19.00
CA GLY A 208 15.81 7.58 18.05
C GLY A 208 15.15 7.44 16.68
N GLY A 209 14.20 8.29 16.33
CA GLY A 209 13.51 8.24 15.05
C GLY A 209 14.32 8.82 13.88
N VAL A 210 13.63 9.02 12.77
CA VAL A 210 14.13 9.78 11.62
C VAL A 210 13.59 11.20 11.71
N THR A 211 14.47 12.16 11.98
CA THR A 211 14.20 13.60 12.12
C THR A 211 14.64 14.36 10.86
N ASP A 212 14.61 15.70 10.91
CA ASP A 212 15.16 16.56 9.86
C ASP A 212 16.61 16.25 9.51
N ILE A 213 17.41 15.79 10.48
CA ILE A 213 18.80 15.41 10.25
C ILE A 213 18.86 14.23 9.28
N GLY A 214 18.12 13.17 9.55
CA GLY A 214 18.06 11.98 8.70
C GLY A 214 17.44 12.25 7.33
N LEU A 215 16.35 13.03 7.29
CA LEU A 215 15.72 13.45 6.04
C LEU A 215 16.67 14.28 5.18
N THR A 216 17.45 15.19 5.79
CA THR A 216 18.46 15.99 5.09
C THR A 216 19.59 15.12 4.55
N ILE A 217 20.10 14.17 5.33
CA ILE A 217 21.13 13.21 4.89
C ILE A 217 20.64 12.43 3.67
N LEU A 218 19.42 11.88 3.76
CA LEU A 218 18.78 11.13 2.68
C LEU A 218 18.63 11.97 1.41
N ALA A 219 18.13 13.19 1.56
CA ALA A 219 17.87 14.11 0.46
C ALA A 219 19.15 14.44 -0.33
N HIS A 220 20.27 14.64 0.36
CA HIS A 220 21.53 14.95 -0.29
C HIS A 220 22.06 13.80 -1.15
N GLY A 221 21.79 12.54 -0.76
CA GLY A 221 22.28 11.37 -1.46
C GLY A 221 21.37 10.83 -2.57
N CYS A 222 20.06 10.86 -2.38
CA CYS A 222 19.12 10.12 -3.23
C CYS A 222 18.52 10.97 -4.37
N LYS A 223 19.34 11.42 -5.33
CA LYS A 223 18.90 12.32 -6.41
C LYS A 223 17.94 11.71 -7.45
N ARG A 224 17.89 10.38 -7.53
CA ARG A 224 17.06 9.62 -8.49
C ARG A 224 15.79 9.06 -7.87
N LEU A 225 15.47 9.47 -6.65
CA LEU A 225 14.33 8.98 -5.92
C LEU A 225 13.03 9.42 -6.61
N VAL A 226 12.19 8.45 -6.96
CA VAL A 226 10.88 8.63 -7.60
C VAL A 226 9.77 8.45 -6.58
N LYS A 227 9.94 7.52 -5.63
CA LYS A 227 8.97 7.21 -4.59
C LYS A 227 9.62 7.16 -3.21
N LEU A 228 9.06 7.91 -2.27
CA LEU A 228 9.48 7.93 -0.88
C LEU A 228 8.29 7.58 0.04
N GLU A 229 8.46 6.60 0.91
CA GLU A 229 7.51 6.27 1.96
C GLU A 229 8.15 6.48 3.34
N LEU A 230 7.53 7.32 4.17
CA LEU A 230 8.00 7.69 5.51
C LEU A 230 6.98 7.19 6.54
N LEU A 231 7.30 6.12 7.25
CA LEU A 231 6.48 5.54 8.32
C LEU A 231 7.06 5.91 9.69
N GLY A 232 6.27 6.59 10.53
CA GLY A 232 6.66 6.90 11.91
C GLY A 232 7.77 7.95 12.06
N CYS A 233 8.07 8.72 11.02
CA CYS A 233 9.14 9.74 11.05
C CYS A 233 8.71 11.02 11.79
N GLU A 234 9.69 11.77 12.29
CA GLU A 234 9.61 12.95 13.17
C GLU A 234 10.23 14.19 12.48
N GLY A 235 10.05 14.32 11.16
CA GLY A 235 10.53 15.48 10.39
C GLY A 235 9.64 16.72 10.55
N SER A 236 10.14 17.87 10.12
CA SER A 236 9.44 19.14 10.09
C SER A 236 9.50 19.77 8.69
N TYR A 237 9.18 21.07 8.61
CA TYR A 237 9.38 21.87 7.41
C TYR A 237 10.78 21.70 6.81
N ASP A 238 11.85 21.74 7.62
CA ASP A 238 13.21 21.72 7.09
C ASP A 238 13.58 20.38 6.42
N GLY A 239 13.20 19.26 7.03
CA GLY A 239 13.47 17.93 6.49
C GLY A 239 12.70 17.66 5.21
N ILE A 240 11.40 17.95 5.16
CA ILE A 240 10.60 17.78 3.95
C ILE A 240 11.05 18.77 2.86
N ALA A 241 11.44 19.99 3.22
CA ALA A 241 11.94 20.97 2.27
C ALA A 241 13.29 20.55 1.69
N ALA A 242 14.17 19.95 2.51
CA ALA A 242 15.41 19.35 2.03
C ALA A 242 15.13 18.24 1.01
N VAL A 243 14.18 17.34 1.31
CA VAL A 243 13.73 16.29 0.36
C VAL A 243 13.23 16.91 -0.94
N GLY A 244 12.32 17.89 -0.88
CA GLY A 244 11.78 18.54 -2.07
C GLY A 244 12.83 19.24 -2.93
N ARG A 245 13.75 20.00 -2.31
CA ARG A 245 14.82 20.72 -3.01
C ARG A 245 15.83 19.80 -3.67
N CYS A 246 16.10 18.65 -3.07
CA CYS A 246 17.19 17.78 -3.49
C CYS A 246 16.75 16.60 -4.35
N CYS A 247 15.57 16.04 -4.10
CA CYS A 247 15.03 14.87 -4.79
C CYS A 247 14.15 15.33 -5.96
N ALA A 248 14.77 15.94 -6.97
CA ALA A 248 14.04 16.56 -8.08
C ALA A 248 13.20 15.57 -8.91
N MET A 249 13.43 14.26 -8.81
CA MET A 249 12.66 13.24 -9.53
C MET A 249 11.49 12.66 -8.71
N LEU A 250 11.24 13.16 -7.50
CA LEU A 250 10.24 12.60 -6.59
C LEU A 250 8.82 12.85 -7.12
N GLU A 251 8.13 11.79 -7.49
CA GLU A 251 6.76 11.82 -8.00
C GLU A 251 5.73 11.34 -6.98
N GLU A 252 6.12 10.46 -6.06
CA GLU A 252 5.22 9.92 -5.03
C GLU A 252 5.82 10.07 -3.63
N LEU A 253 5.07 10.72 -2.73
CA LEU A 253 5.39 10.82 -1.32
C LEU A 253 4.27 10.19 -0.51
N THR A 254 4.61 9.20 0.31
CA THR A 254 3.70 8.58 1.28
C THR A 254 4.18 8.90 2.68
N ILE A 255 3.31 9.51 3.49
CA ILE A 255 3.58 9.79 4.90
C ILE A 255 2.58 8.97 5.70
N ALA A 256 3.10 8.08 6.55
CA ALA A 256 2.29 7.11 7.27
C ALA A 256 2.61 7.14 8.78
N ASP A 257 1.58 7.08 9.63
CA ASP A 257 1.67 7.03 11.09
C ASP A 257 2.73 8.01 11.67
N HIS A 258 2.86 9.19 11.06
CA HIS A 258 3.96 10.11 11.32
C HIS A 258 3.78 10.85 12.64
N ARG A 259 4.88 11.45 13.10
CA ARG A 259 4.93 12.38 14.23
C ARG A 259 5.48 13.75 13.81
N MET A 260 5.52 13.99 12.50
CA MET A 260 5.95 15.26 11.93
C MET A 260 5.12 16.44 12.44
N ASP A 261 5.78 17.58 12.59
CA ASP A 261 5.20 18.85 13.03
C ASP A 261 5.90 20.05 12.34
N GLY A 262 5.62 21.27 12.79
CA GLY A 262 6.36 22.45 12.36
C GLY A 262 6.14 22.87 10.91
N GLY A 263 4.95 22.64 10.32
CA GLY A 263 4.61 23.19 9.02
C GLY A 263 5.13 22.40 7.82
N TRP A 264 5.27 21.09 7.95
CA TRP A 264 5.79 20.22 6.90
C TRP A 264 4.93 20.24 5.62
N LEU A 265 3.64 20.56 5.72
CA LEU A 265 2.76 20.74 4.56
C LEU A 265 3.24 21.84 3.62
N ALA A 266 3.67 22.98 4.17
CA ALA A 266 4.17 24.11 3.38
C ALA A 266 5.47 23.75 2.65
N ALA A 267 6.27 22.84 3.21
CA ALA A 267 7.50 22.38 2.58
C ALA A 267 7.29 21.55 1.31
N LEU A 268 6.08 21.03 1.07
CA LEU A 268 5.74 20.34 -0.18
C LEU A 268 5.84 21.27 -1.41
N ALA A 269 5.83 22.58 -1.21
CA ALA A 269 6.12 23.58 -2.24
C ALA A 269 7.45 23.35 -2.95
N PHE A 270 8.45 22.79 -2.26
CA PHE A 270 9.76 22.51 -2.85
C PHE A 270 9.78 21.25 -3.70
N CYS A 271 8.77 20.37 -3.59
CA CYS A 271 8.69 19.14 -4.35
C CYS A 271 8.16 19.40 -5.78
N GLY A 272 9.03 19.92 -6.65
CA GLY A 272 8.64 20.43 -7.97
C GLY A 272 8.16 19.41 -9.01
N ASN A 273 8.15 18.10 -8.71
CA ASN A 273 7.64 17.03 -9.57
C ASN A 273 6.68 16.07 -8.86
N LEU A 274 6.25 16.41 -7.63
CA LEU A 274 5.38 15.55 -6.84
C LEU A 274 3.99 15.49 -7.46
N LYS A 275 3.56 14.30 -7.87
CA LYS A 275 2.25 14.03 -8.48
C LYS A 275 1.28 13.41 -7.48
N THR A 276 1.77 12.56 -6.59
CA THR A 276 0.93 11.80 -5.67
C THR A 276 1.38 12.01 -4.23
N LEU A 277 0.48 12.52 -3.40
CA LEU A 277 0.62 12.55 -1.95
C LEU A 277 -0.33 11.53 -1.32
N ARG A 278 0.23 10.61 -0.53
CA ARG A 278 -0.56 9.65 0.26
C ARG A 278 -0.34 9.89 1.75
N LEU A 279 -1.42 10.08 2.49
CA LEU A 279 -1.40 10.09 3.96
C LEU A 279 -2.08 8.81 4.46
N GLN A 280 -1.41 8.08 5.36
CA GLN A 280 -1.90 6.79 5.86
C GLN A 280 -1.83 6.71 7.39
N GLY A 281 -2.94 6.40 8.06
CA GLY A 281 -2.94 6.18 9.51
C GLY A 281 -2.63 7.43 10.36
N CYS A 282 -2.56 8.61 9.74
CA CYS A 282 -2.21 9.86 10.44
C CYS A 282 -3.30 10.21 11.47
N SER A 283 -2.96 10.16 12.75
CA SER A 283 -3.82 10.61 13.86
C SER A 283 -3.98 12.13 13.89
N ARG A 284 -3.04 12.83 13.26
CA ARG A 284 -2.97 14.28 13.07
C ARG A 284 -2.18 14.54 11.79
N ILE A 285 -2.56 15.56 11.02
CA ILE A 285 -1.88 15.92 9.76
C ILE A 285 -0.80 16.97 10.05
N ASP A 286 -1.18 18.18 10.43
CA ASP A 286 -0.25 19.21 10.89
C ASP A 286 -1.07 20.29 11.62
N ASP A 287 -0.72 20.67 12.85
CA ASP A 287 -1.47 21.77 13.52
C ASP A 287 -0.90 23.14 13.15
N ASP A 288 0.30 23.17 12.58
CA ASP A 288 0.90 24.38 12.05
C ASP A 288 0.84 24.32 10.53
N PRO A 289 0.12 25.23 9.85
CA PRO A 289 0.14 25.27 8.39
C PRO A 289 1.52 25.63 7.82
N GLY A 290 2.47 26.10 8.66
CA GLY A 290 3.79 26.52 8.26
C GLY A 290 3.82 27.92 7.64
N PRO A 291 4.95 28.30 7.03
CA PRO A 291 5.10 29.62 6.43
C PRO A 291 4.08 29.86 5.31
N ALA A 292 3.23 30.87 5.49
CA ALA A 292 2.13 31.19 4.56
C ALA A 292 2.61 31.49 3.12
N GLU A 293 3.85 31.93 2.95
CA GLU A 293 4.46 32.20 1.65
C GLU A 293 4.68 30.96 0.77
N HIS A 294 4.80 29.77 1.39
CA HIS A 294 5.00 28.50 0.68
C HIS A 294 3.72 27.67 0.60
N LEU A 295 2.71 28.00 1.38
CA LEU A 295 1.45 27.27 1.39
C LEU A 295 0.70 27.46 0.05
N GLY A 296 0.28 26.37 -0.58
CA GLY A 296 -0.42 26.40 -1.88
C GLY A 296 0.48 26.42 -3.13
N ALA A 297 1.80 26.31 -2.98
CA ALA A 297 2.73 26.38 -4.11
C ALA A 297 3.05 25.03 -4.80
N CYS A 298 2.50 23.90 -4.31
CA CYS A 298 2.75 22.58 -4.90
C CYS A 298 1.86 22.31 -6.13
N LEU A 299 2.15 22.98 -7.25
CA LEU A 299 1.28 22.97 -8.44
C LEU A 299 1.29 21.66 -9.24
N THR A 300 2.22 20.75 -8.98
CA THR A 300 2.35 19.48 -9.72
C THR A 300 1.49 18.36 -9.15
N LEU A 301 0.92 18.54 -7.96
CA LEU A 301 0.21 17.50 -7.26
C LEU A 301 -1.13 17.22 -7.95
N GLU A 302 -1.29 15.98 -8.43
CA GLU A 302 -2.47 15.54 -9.19
C GLU A 302 -3.34 14.55 -8.39
N SER A 303 -2.77 13.80 -7.45
CA SER A 303 -3.51 12.79 -6.67
C SER A 303 -3.26 12.95 -5.18
N LEU A 304 -4.34 13.19 -4.42
CA LEU A 304 -4.36 13.17 -2.96
C LEU A 304 -5.08 11.92 -2.46
N GLN A 305 -4.39 11.10 -1.66
CA GLN A 305 -4.95 9.87 -1.11
C GLN A 305 -4.88 9.88 0.42
N LEU A 306 -6.01 9.76 1.07
CA LEU A 306 -6.16 9.76 2.53
C LEU A 306 -6.70 8.39 2.97
N HIS A 307 -5.89 7.63 3.70
CA HIS A 307 -6.25 6.29 4.15
C HIS A 307 -6.15 6.19 5.66
N ARG A 308 -7.26 5.89 6.36
CA ARG A 308 -7.27 5.71 7.82
C ARG A 308 -6.75 6.92 8.61
N CYS A 309 -6.87 8.13 8.06
CA CYS A 309 -6.47 9.37 8.72
C CYS A 309 -7.59 9.95 9.59
N GLN A 310 -7.22 10.73 10.59
CA GLN A 310 -8.14 11.53 11.39
C GLN A 310 -8.24 12.96 10.82
N LEU A 311 -9.43 13.32 10.34
CA LEU A 311 -9.70 14.51 9.54
C LEU A 311 -10.58 15.52 10.31
N ARG A 312 -10.42 15.60 11.64
CA ARG A 312 -11.20 16.51 12.51
C ARG A 312 -10.63 17.91 12.60
N ASP A 313 -9.36 18.09 12.26
CA ASP A 313 -8.71 19.39 12.33
C ASP A 313 -8.98 20.18 11.04
N ARG A 314 -9.83 21.20 11.18
CA ARG A 314 -10.20 22.10 10.10
C ARG A 314 -9.02 22.89 9.55
N ARG A 315 -8.09 23.32 10.40
CA ARG A 315 -6.93 24.14 9.99
C ARG A 315 -5.95 23.29 9.19
N ALA A 316 -5.65 22.09 9.70
CA ALA A 316 -4.79 21.12 9.04
C ALA A 316 -5.34 20.73 7.66
N LEU A 317 -6.64 20.40 7.60
CA LEU A 317 -7.31 20.06 6.33
C LEU A 317 -7.33 21.23 5.35
N HIS A 318 -7.61 22.44 5.82
CA HIS A 318 -7.62 23.62 4.96
C HIS A 318 -6.23 23.84 4.35
N ALA A 319 -5.16 23.74 5.15
CA ALA A 319 -3.78 23.83 4.66
C ALA A 319 -3.46 22.72 3.64
N LEU A 320 -3.86 21.47 3.92
CA LEU A 320 -3.66 20.35 3.02
C LEU A 320 -4.35 20.57 1.66
N TYR A 321 -5.62 20.99 1.66
CA TYR A 321 -6.35 21.23 0.41
C TYR A 321 -5.87 22.47 -0.33
N LEU A 322 -5.32 23.48 0.36
CA LEU A 322 -4.60 24.58 -0.30
C LEU A 322 -3.35 24.07 -1.03
N VAL A 323 -2.52 23.25 -0.37
CA VAL A 323 -1.34 22.64 -1.00
C VAL A 323 -1.72 21.76 -2.18
N CYS A 324 -2.87 21.09 -2.10
CA CYS A 324 -3.39 20.17 -3.11
C CYS A 324 -4.44 20.81 -4.05
N GLU A 325 -4.46 22.14 -4.22
CA GLU A 325 -5.46 22.84 -5.05
C GLU A 325 -5.49 22.31 -6.50
N GLY A 326 -4.34 21.88 -7.01
CA GLY A 326 -4.16 21.29 -8.34
C GLY A 326 -4.69 19.85 -8.51
N ALA A 327 -5.15 19.20 -7.44
CA ALA A 327 -5.51 17.79 -7.46
C ALA A 327 -6.65 17.48 -8.44
N ARG A 328 -6.46 16.39 -9.19
CA ARG A 328 -7.40 15.79 -10.14
C ARG A 328 -8.05 14.53 -9.60
N GLU A 329 -7.38 13.87 -8.67
CA GLU A 329 -7.83 12.65 -8.02
C GLU A 329 -7.80 12.85 -6.51
N ILE A 330 -8.94 12.61 -5.86
CA ILE A 330 -9.07 12.65 -4.41
C ILE A 330 -9.67 11.33 -3.94
N GLN A 331 -8.91 10.61 -3.11
CA GLN A 331 -9.36 9.37 -2.49
C GLN A 331 -9.39 9.53 -0.98
N VAL A 332 -10.52 9.21 -0.36
CA VAL A 332 -10.67 9.19 1.09
C VAL A 332 -11.25 7.86 1.51
N GLN A 333 -10.43 7.03 2.14
CA GLN A 333 -10.78 5.67 2.55
C GLN A 333 -10.61 5.48 4.04
N ASN A 334 -11.65 4.97 4.71
CA ASN A 334 -11.63 4.61 6.12
C ASN A 334 -11.16 5.76 7.05
N CYS A 335 -11.36 7.02 6.64
CA CYS A 335 -10.97 8.19 7.42
C CYS A 335 -12.04 8.54 8.46
N TRP A 336 -11.60 9.17 9.55
CA TRP A 336 -12.41 9.42 10.74
C TRP A 336 -12.60 10.92 10.89
N GLY A 337 -13.80 11.38 11.25
CA GLY A 337 -14.02 12.80 11.54
C GLY A 337 -14.24 13.71 10.32
N LEU A 338 -14.41 13.15 9.12
CA LEU A 338 -14.76 13.92 7.93
C LEU A 338 -16.26 14.26 7.95
N GLU A 339 -16.58 15.42 8.51
CA GLU A 339 -17.92 16.01 8.54
C GLU A 339 -18.15 16.95 7.33
N ASP A 340 -19.39 17.40 7.11
CA ASP A 340 -19.77 18.20 5.94
C ASP A 340 -18.98 19.52 5.84
N ASP A 341 -18.72 20.17 6.97
CA ASP A 341 -17.96 21.42 7.05
C ASP A 341 -16.47 21.23 6.75
N MET A 342 -15.91 20.09 7.15
CA MET A 342 -14.55 19.67 6.81
C MET A 342 -14.44 19.31 5.33
N PHE A 343 -15.42 18.59 4.80
CA PHE A 343 -15.47 18.22 3.39
C PHE A 343 -15.68 19.43 2.47
N ALA A 344 -16.40 20.46 2.92
CA ALA A 344 -16.56 21.71 2.18
C ALA A 344 -15.21 22.36 1.79
N LEU A 345 -14.14 22.14 2.57
CA LEU A 345 -12.79 22.63 2.26
C LEU A 345 -12.19 21.99 1.01
N VAL A 346 -12.62 20.78 0.64
CA VAL A 346 -12.20 20.10 -0.59
C VAL A 346 -12.63 20.90 -1.83
N GLY A 347 -13.65 21.78 -1.70
CA GLY A 347 -14.07 22.70 -2.77
C GLY A 347 -12.98 23.66 -3.25
N LEU A 348 -11.87 23.79 -2.52
CA LEU A 348 -10.66 24.47 -3.00
C LEU A 348 -10.06 23.77 -4.22
N CYS A 349 -10.09 22.44 -4.28
CA CYS A 349 -9.62 21.65 -5.40
C CYS A 349 -10.65 21.69 -6.55
N ARG A 350 -10.51 22.62 -7.51
CA ARG A 350 -11.49 22.82 -8.59
C ARG A 350 -11.30 21.94 -9.83
N ARG A 351 -10.18 21.23 -9.92
CA ARG A 351 -9.78 20.45 -11.11
C ARG A 351 -10.03 18.94 -10.94
N VAL A 352 -10.84 18.56 -9.96
CA VAL A 352 -11.10 17.16 -9.62
C VAL A 352 -11.88 16.46 -10.73
N LYS A 353 -11.31 15.35 -11.21
CA LYS A 353 -11.89 14.45 -12.21
C LYS A 353 -12.34 13.13 -11.60
N PHE A 354 -11.69 12.69 -10.53
CA PHE A 354 -11.99 11.46 -9.82
C PHE A 354 -12.14 11.74 -8.32
N LEU A 355 -13.28 11.37 -7.75
CA LEU A 355 -13.51 11.37 -6.30
C LEU A 355 -13.90 9.97 -5.84
N SER A 356 -13.18 9.43 -4.85
CA SER A 356 -13.54 8.19 -4.18
C SER A 356 -13.69 8.41 -2.68
N LEU A 357 -14.86 8.04 -2.17
CA LEU A 357 -15.22 8.11 -0.76
C LEU A 357 -15.60 6.71 -0.28
N GLU A 358 -14.76 6.12 0.55
CA GLU A 358 -15.01 4.82 1.15
C GLU A 358 -15.04 4.91 2.69
N ARG A 359 -16.11 4.40 3.29
CA ARG A 359 -16.31 4.35 4.74
C ARG A 359 -16.19 5.70 5.47
N CYS A 360 -16.53 6.78 4.79
CA CYS A 360 -16.70 8.10 5.42
C CYS A 360 -18.05 8.12 6.14
N SER A 361 -18.05 7.78 7.43
CA SER A 361 -19.28 7.52 8.20
C SER A 361 -20.02 8.78 8.68
N LEU A 362 -19.38 9.95 8.64
CA LEU A 362 -19.94 11.21 9.15
C LEU A 362 -20.44 12.16 8.05
N LEU A 363 -19.92 12.04 6.84
CA LEU A 363 -20.29 12.84 5.67
C LEU A 363 -21.74 12.53 5.24
N THR A 364 -22.54 13.56 5.03
CA THR A 364 -23.94 13.44 4.59
C THR A 364 -24.09 13.65 3.08
N THR A 365 -25.25 13.27 2.53
CA THR A 365 -25.57 13.54 1.11
C THR A 365 -25.51 15.04 0.79
N ARG A 366 -25.96 15.91 1.72
CA ARG A 366 -25.95 17.37 1.53
C ARG A 366 -24.53 17.93 1.51
N GLY A 367 -23.67 17.46 2.42
CA GLY A 367 -22.25 17.83 2.45
C GLY A 367 -21.55 17.46 1.15
N LEU A 368 -21.76 16.22 0.68
CA LEU A 368 -21.23 15.77 -0.61
C LEU A 368 -21.71 16.65 -1.77
N GLU A 369 -23.03 16.86 -1.88
CA GLU A 369 -23.64 17.66 -2.95
C GLU A 369 -23.10 19.09 -3.00
N SER A 370 -22.93 19.72 -1.84
CA SER A 370 -22.49 21.10 -1.75
C SER A 370 -21.12 21.35 -2.40
N VAL A 371 -20.29 20.32 -2.51
CA VAL A 371 -18.96 20.39 -3.11
C VAL A 371 -18.97 19.90 -4.54
N ILE A 372 -19.52 18.70 -4.80
CA ILE A 372 -19.38 18.07 -6.14
C ILE A 372 -20.17 18.79 -7.23
N THR A 373 -21.23 19.52 -6.87
CA THR A 373 -21.97 20.37 -7.81
C THR A 373 -21.15 21.55 -8.34
N SER A 374 -20.08 21.95 -7.62
CA SER A 374 -19.16 23.00 -8.06
C SER A 374 -18.09 22.51 -9.04
N TRP A 375 -17.90 21.18 -9.18
CA TRP A 375 -16.87 20.59 -10.03
C TRP A 375 -17.40 20.29 -11.42
N SER A 376 -17.07 21.14 -12.39
CA SER A 376 -17.47 20.96 -13.79
C SER A 376 -16.77 19.80 -14.50
N ASP A 377 -15.57 19.45 -14.05
CA ASP A 377 -14.68 18.51 -14.74
C ASP A 377 -14.76 17.08 -14.16
N LEU A 378 -15.66 16.83 -13.22
CA LEU A 378 -15.80 15.55 -12.55
C LEU A 378 -16.25 14.46 -13.55
N GLN A 379 -15.49 13.38 -13.65
CA GLN A 379 -15.73 12.28 -14.60
C GLN A 379 -16.09 10.98 -13.90
N SER A 380 -15.51 10.72 -12.74
CA SER A 380 -15.67 9.47 -12.01
C SER A 380 -15.99 9.76 -10.54
N LEU A 381 -17.03 9.11 -10.02
CA LEU A 381 -17.42 9.19 -8.61
C LEU A 381 -17.60 7.80 -8.02
N GLU A 382 -16.89 7.50 -6.94
CA GLU A 382 -17.08 6.32 -6.13
C GLU A 382 -17.54 6.70 -4.72
N VAL A 383 -18.64 6.10 -4.26
CA VAL A 383 -19.13 6.22 -2.88
C VAL A 383 -19.43 4.81 -2.38
N VAL A 384 -18.70 4.35 -1.37
CA VAL A 384 -18.77 2.97 -0.87
C VAL A 384 -18.86 2.95 0.66
N SER A 385 -19.90 2.32 1.21
CA SER A 385 -20.07 2.13 2.66
C SER A 385 -20.02 3.43 3.49
N CYS A 386 -20.50 4.54 2.92
CA CYS A 386 -20.74 5.82 3.60
C CYS A 386 -22.16 5.88 4.19
N ASN A 387 -22.32 5.38 5.42
CA ASN A 387 -23.63 5.12 6.05
C ASN A 387 -24.56 6.35 6.23
N LYS A 388 -24.04 7.58 6.16
CA LYS A 388 -24.84 8.82 6.26
C LYS A 388 -25.19 9.44 4.91
N ILE A 389 -24.67 8.88 3.82
CA ILE A 389 -25.11 9.19 2.47
C ILE A 389 -26.28 8.25 2.17
N LYS A 390 -27.41 8.83 1.78
CA LYS A 390 -28.67 8.10 1.57
C LYS A 390 -29.21 8.31 0.17
N ASP A 391 -29.78 7.23 -0.38
CA ASP A 391 -30.41 7.24 -1.70
C ASP A 391 -31.68 8.10 -1.73
N GLU A 392 -32.40 8.21 -0.60
CA GLU A 392 -33.64 9.01 -0.51
C GLU A 392 -33.37 10.52 -0.54
N GLU A 393 -32.13 10.94 -0.28
CA GLU A 393 -31.74 12.35 -0.20
C GLU A 393 -31.07 12.85 -1.50
N ILE A 394 -31.10 12.05 -2.57
CA ILE A 394 -30.56 12.45 -3.89
C ILE A 394 -31.46 13.52 -4.51
N THR A 395 -30.89 14.71 -4.73
CA THR A 395 -31.57 15.84 -5.36
C THR A 395 -31.57 15.73 -6.90
N PRO A 396 -32.40 16.53 -7.60
CA PRO A 396 -32.36 16.60 -9.06
C PRO A 396 -30.98 17.01 -9.60
N ALA A 397 -30.27 17.90 -8.91
CA ALA A 397 -28.94 18.36 -9.30
C ALA A 397 -27.91 17.22 -9.25
N LEU A 398 -27.91 16.42 -8.18
CA LEU A 398 -27.09 15.21 -8.08
C LEU A 398 -27.44 14.19 -9.17
N SER A 399 -28.73 14.00 -9.44
CA SER A 399 -29.18 13.05 -10.47
C SER A 399 -28.74 13.45 -11.89
N GLU A 400 -28.73 14.76 -12.18
CA GLU A 400 -28.20 15.30 -13.44
C GLU A 400 -26.68 15.08 -13.52
N LEU A 401 -25.95 15.38 -12.44
CA LEU A 401 -24.50 15.14 -12.36
C LEU A 401 -24.18 13.66 -12.60
N PHE A 402 -24.88 12.73 -11.94
CA PHE A 402 -24.70 11.27 -12.13
C PHE A 402 -24.90 10.82 -13.57
N SER A 403 -25.75 11.50 -14.33
CA SER A 403 -26.02 11.19 -15.73
C SER A 403 -24.91 11.66 -16.67
N ASN A 404 -24.07 12.60 -16.23
CA ASN A 404 -22.96 13.18 -16.98
C ASN A 404 -21.60 12.52 -16.68
N LEU A 405 -21.50 11.78 -15.57
CA LEU A 405 -20.29 11.03 -15.21
C LEU A 405 -20.00 9.92 -16.22
N LYS A 406 -18.70 9.69 -16.47
CA LYS A 406 -18.22 8.53 -17.24
C LYS A 406 -18.31 7.26 -16.43
N GLU A 407 -17.98 7.33 -15.14
CA GLU A 407 -18.00 6.20 -14.23
C GLU A 407 -18.68 6.59 -12.91
N LEU A 408 -19.61 5.76 -12.46
CA LEU A 408 -20.29 5.95 -11.18
C LEU A 408 -20.36 4.62 -10.45
N LYS A 409 -19.78 4.58 -9.26
CA LYS A 409 -19.89 3.46 -8.32
C LYS A 409 -20.57 3.96 -7.06
N TRP A 410 -21.89 3.82 -7.02
CA TRP A 410 -22.72 4.30 -5.92
C TRP A 410 -23.20 3.12 -5.06
N ARG A 411 -22.60 2.98 -3.87
CA ARG A 411 -22.88 1.91 -2.89
C ARG A 411 -22.77 2.44 -1.45
N PRO A 412 -23.57 3.45 -1.05
CA PRO A 412 -23.38 4.15 0.23
C PRO A 412 -23.61 3.28 1.46
N ASP A 413 -24.46 2.25 1.41
CA ASP A 413 -24.80 1.46 2.60
C ASP A 413 -24.69 -0.06 2.35
N ASN A 414 -24.14 -0.82 3.30
CA ASN A 414 -24.03 -2.30 3.17
C ASN A 414 -25.40 -3.00 3.08
N LYS A 415 -26.49 -2.33 3.48
CA LYS A 415 -27.86 -2.85 3.28
C LYS A 415 -28.23 -2.96 1.80
N SER A 416 -27.65 -2.14 0.93
CA SER A 416 -27.84 -2.23 -0.52
C SER A 416 -27.26 -3.52 -1.12
N LEU A 417 -26.25 -4.14 -0.48
CA LEU A 417 -25.72 -5.47 -0.86
C LEU A 417 -26.69 -6.60 -0.53
N LEU A 418 -27.36 -6.53 0.63
CA LEU A 418 -28.38 -7.51 1.01
C LEU A 418 -29.65 -7.34 0.18
N ALA A 419 -30.07 -6.10 -0.10
CA ALA A 419 -31.19 -5.85 -1.00
C ALA A 419 -30.90 -6.33 -2.44
N ALA A 420 -29.71 -6.07 -2.99
CA ALA A 420 -29.32 -6.55 -4.32
C ALA A 420 -29.11 -8.08 -4.39
N SER A 421 -28.62 -8.70 -3.30
CA SER A 421 -28.49 -10.17 -3.18
C SER A 421 -29.82 -10.88 -2.94
N LEU A 422 -30.85 -10.16 -2.46
CA LEU A 422 -32.21 -10.66 -2.27
C LEU A 422 -33.12 -10.31 -3.46
N VAL A 423 -32.67 -9.49 -4.43
CA VAL A 423 -33.34 -9.33 -5.74
C VAL A 423 -33.09 -10.60 -6.56
N GLY A 424 -33.88 -11.62 -6.26
CA GLY A 424 -33.77 -12.97 -6.81
C GLY A 424 -34.37 -14.04 -5.89
N THR A 425 -34.50 -13.75 -4.59
CA THR A 425 -35.22 -14.61 -3.64
C THR A 425 -36.55 -13.92 -3.33
N GLY A 426 -37.67 -14.54 -3.72
CA GLY A 426 -39.00 -13.94 -3.70
C GLY A 426 -39.60 -13.64 -2.32
N MET A 427 -38.95 -12.83 -1.48
CA MET A 427 -39.49 -12.31 -0.23
C MET A 427 -39.49 -10.78 -0.27
N GLY A 428 -40.69 -10.19 -0.32
CA GLY A 428 -40.88 -8.75 -0.13
C GLY A 428 -41.57 -8.01 -1.28
N LYS A 429 -42.75 -8.47 -1.71
CA LYS A 429 -43.66 -7.63 -2.51
C LYS A 429 -44.05 -6.40 -1.69
N LYS A 430 -43.59 -5.20 -2.11
CA LYS A 430 -44.39 -3.96 -2.31
C LYS A 430 -43.48 -2.72 -2.34
N GLY A 431 -43.49 -2.00 -3.46
CA GLY A 431 -43.35 -0.54 -3.48
C GLY A 431 -42.11 0.05 -4.15
N ARG A 432 -42.29 0.44 -5.42
CA ARG A 432 -41.71 1.61 -6.13
C ARG A 432 -40.32 1.51 -6.79
N VAL A 433 -40.42 1.41 -8.13
CA VAL A 433 -39.68 2.07 -9.23
C VAL A 433 -38.15 1.95 -9.27
N PHE A 434 -37.69 0.98 -10.07
CA PHE A 434 -36.39 1.00 -10.77
C PHE A 434 -36.47 1.92 -12.00
N PHE A 435 -35.54 2.87 -12.15
CA PHE A 435 -35.31 3.55 -13.43
C PHE A 435 -34.29 2.76 -14.27
N LYS A 436 -34.75 2.15 -15.36
CA LYS A 436 -33.91 1.77 -16.51
C LYS A 436 -34.18 2.78 -17.64
N ARG A 437 -33.11 3.42 -18.13
CA ARG A 437 -33.10 4.44 -19.19
C ARG A 437 -33.22 3.78 -20.56
N ILE A 438 -34.21 4.17 -21.37
CA ILE A 438 -34.24 3.95 -22.84
C ILE A 438 -34.70 5.25 -23.51
N LEU A 439 -33.90 5.74 -24.47
CA LEU A 439 -34.07 6.98 -25.24
C LEU A 439 -35.27 6.95 -26.20
N PRO A 440 -35.83 8.10 -26.64
CA PRO A 440 -36.98 8.12 -27.57
C PRO A 440 -36.56 8.47 -29.00
N THR A 441 -37.04 7.68 -29.98
CA THR A 441 -37.13 8.09 -31.39
C THR A 441 -38.50 7.77 -31.99
N HIS A 442 -39.18 8.85 -32.38
CA HIS A 442 -40.21 9.08 -33.41
C HIS A 442 -41.04 7.95 -34.06
N GLN A 443 -42.36 8.22 -34.08
CA GLN A 443 -43.36 8.15 -35.18
C GLN A 443 -44.09 6.83 -35.57
N ARG A 444 -45.44 6.89 -35.38
CA ARG A 444 -46.56 6.66 -36.35
C ARG A 444 -46.75 5.19 -36.83
N ILE A 445 -47.93 4.54 -36.85
CA ILE A 445 -49.21 4.83 -37.52
C ILE A 445 -50.32 3.85 -37.01
N LYS A 446 -51.55 4.37 -36.95
CA LYS A 446 -52.93 3.80 -36.97
C LYS A 446 -53.15 2.29 -37.28
N GLY A 447 -54.19 1.72 -36.64
CA GLY A 447 -54.99 0.62 -37.22
C GLY A 447 -56.08 0.06 -36.29
N LYS A 448 -57.35 0.31 -36.63
CA LYS A 448 -58.57 -0.25 -35.99
C LYS A 448 -58.62 -1.79 -36.09
N VAL A 449 -59.42 -2.46 -35.24
CA VAL A 449 -60.67 -3.17 -35.62
C VAL A 449 -61.38 -3.70 -34.35
N LEU A 450 -62.68 -3.42 -34.30
CA LEU A 450 -63.70 -3.92 -33.36
C LEU A 450 -64.02 -5.40 -33.59
N LYS A 451 -64.31 -6.17 -32.53
CA LYS A 451 -65.41 -7.18 -32.50
C LYS A 451 -65.91 -7.43 -31.05
N TYR A 452 -67.22 -7.28 -30.86
CA TYR A 452 -68.10 -7.90 -29.86
C TYR A 452 -69.17 -8.69 -30.66
N PRO A 453 -70.13 -9.43 -30.07
CA PRO A 453 -70.17 -10.22 -28.81
C PRO A 453 -70.82 -11.61 -29.03
N ALA A 454 -70.89 -12.44 -27.98
CA ALA A 454 -71.94 -13.44 -27.66
C ALA A 454 -71.49 -14.18 -26.38
N GLY A 455 -72.28 -14.57 -25.39
CA GLY A 455 -73.72 -14.55 -25.14
C GLY A 455 -73.98 -15.24 -23.77
N VAL A 456 -75.08 -14.81 -23.13
CA VAL A 456 -75.95 -15.35 -22.06
C VAL A 456 -75.75 -16.85 -21.72
N THR A 457 -75.72 -17.33 -20.47
CA THR A 457 -76.79 -17.58 -19.44
C THR A 457 -76.05 -18.24 -18.24
N SER A 458 -76.41 -18.15 -16.97
CA SER A 458 -77.69 -18.06 -16.26
C SER A 458 -77.47 -17.47 -14.86
#